data_AF-A0A4Q5P447-F1
#
_entry.id   AF-A0A4Q5P447-F1
#
_cell.length_a   1.000
_cell.length_b   1.000
_cell.length_c   1.000
_cell.angle_alpha   90.00
_cell.angle_beta   90.00
_cell.angle_gamma   90.00
#
_symmetry.space_group_name_H-M   'P 1'
#
loop_
_entity.id
_entity.type
_entity.pdbx_description
1 polymer ?
#
loop_
_entity_poly.entity_id
_entity_poly.type
_entity_poly.pdbx_seq_one_letter_code
_entity_poly.pdbx_strand_id
1 'polypeptide(L)'
;MVDGYLLGWYQGTLDQPLEEDIVALINKMKLCRGVSNTDLIFYGSSGGGWAALKYALLFEGSQAVAINPQIDILKYSAIESVNKFLNYSCKGLTISEAEKEIGERLKISPDDFQRSKSTFIIAQNIKDTPHYRDHFLPFWSRFSLEGKEGWDNKKMNYAIVYDHESGHGGEPEEVFSFIQDMINARKIG
;
A
#
# COMPACT_ATOMS: atom_id res chain seq x y z
N MET A 1 -28.45 1.24 -12.76
CA MET A 1 -27.03 1.50 -12.45
C MET A 1 -26.63 0.44 -11.45
N VAL A 2 -25.67 -0.42 -11.78
CA VAL A 2 -25.16 -1.39 -10.81
C VAL A 2 -24.27 -0.59 -9.85
N ASP A 3 -24.61 -0.58 -8.56
CA ASP A 3 -23.82 0.06 -7.53
C ASP A 3 -22.40 -0.49 -7.58
N GLY A 4 -21.46 0.32 -8.09
CA GLY A 4 -20.04 -0.01 -8.05
C GLY A 4 -19.63 -0.25 -6.60
N TYR A 5 -19.02 -1.41 -6.35
CA TYR A 5 -18.58 -1.84 -5.02
C TYR A 5 -17.85 -0.72 -4.28
N LEU A 6 -18.23 -0.51 -3.02
CA LEU A 6 -17.55 0.43 -2.13
C LEU A 6 -16.12 -0.06 -1.87
N LEU A 7 -15.12 0.70 -2.29
CA LEU A 7 -13.74 0.49 -1.85
C LEU A 7 -13.59 1.08 -0.45
N GLY A 8 -13.11 0.27 0.50
CA GLY A 8 -13.00 0.67 1.91
C GLY A 8 -11.58 0.68 2.47
N TRP A 9 -10.57 0.39 1.64
CA TRP A 9 -9.14 0.43 2.00
C TRP A 9 -8.76 -0.24 3.34
N TYR A 10 -9.50 -1.26 3.78
CA TYR A 10 -9.26 -1.91 5.07
C TYR A 10 -9.31 -0.94 6.27
N GLN A 11 -10.00 0.18 6.12
CA GLN A 11 -10.05 1.24 7.13
C GLN A 11 -11.07 0.95 8.23
N GLY A 12 -12.19 0.30 7.89
CA GLY A 12 -13.37 0.30 8.76
C GLY A 12 -14.03 1.68 8.78
N THR A 13 -14.77 1.98 9.84
CA THR A 13 -15.42 3.28 10.04
C THR A 13 -14.66 4.14 11.05
N LEU A 14 -15.09 5.38 11.27
CA LEU A 14 -14.55 6.22 12.35
C LEU A 14 -14.83 5.64 13.73
N ASP A 15 -16.00 5.04 13.92
CA ASP A 15 -16.41 4.47 15.21
C ASP A 15 -15.86 3.05 15.43
N GLN A 16 -15.57 2.33 14.34
CA GLN A 16 -14.97 1.01 14.35
C GLN A 16 -13.83 0.93 13.32
N PRO A 17 -12.63 1.44 13.65
CA PRO A 17 -11.45 1.26 12.82
C PRO A 17 -11.07 -0.22 12.74
N LEU A 18 -10.88 -0.76 11.53
CA LEU A 18 -10.53 -2.17 11.34
C LEU A 18 -9.06 -2.49 11.62
N GLU A 19 -8.21 -1.46 11.76
CA GLU A 19 -6.77 -1.64 11.95
C GLU A 19 -6.44 -2.53 13.16
N GLU A 20 -7.03 -2.23 14.32
CA GLU A 20 -6.82 -2.98 15.55
C GLU A 20 -7.29 -4.43 15.43
N ASP A 21 -8.46 -4.64 14.83
CA ASP A 21 -9.03 -5.97 14.60
C ASP A 21 -8.16 -6.81 13.67
N ILE A 22 -7.67 -6.22 12.57
CA ILE A 22 -6.79 -6.89 11.61
C ILE A 22 -5.43 -7.20 12.26
N VAL A 23 -4.85 -6.26 13.01
CA VAL A 23 -3.60 -6.47 13.74
C VAL A 23 -3.75 -7.61 14.76
N ALA A 24 -4.86 -7.63 15.52
CA ALA A 24 -5.15 -8.68 16.48
C ALA A 24 -5.29 -10.05 15.81
N LEU A 25 -6.00 -10.12 14.68
CA LEU A 25 -6.16 -11.33 13.89
C LEU A 25 -4.81 -11.86 13.39
N ILE A 26 -3.97 -11.00 12.81
CA ILE A 26 -2.64 -11.39 12.32
C ILE A 26 -1.77 -11.89 13.48
N ASN A 27 -1.75 -11.20 14.62
CA ASN A 27 -0.99 -11.63 15.79
C ASN A 27 -1.46 -12.99 16.33
N LYS A 28 -2.78 -13.24 16.33
CA LYS A 28 -3.32 -14.55 16.70
C LYS A 28 -2.88 -15.64 15.72
N MET A 29 -2.93 -15.38 14.41
CA MET A 29 -2.46 -16.33 13.40
C MET A 29 -0.96 -16.62 13.56
N LYS A 30 -0.14 -15.59 13.77
CA LYS A 30 1.31 -15.74 14.02
C LYS A 30 1.60 -16.65 15.19
N LEU A 31 0.93 -16.39 16.33
CA LEU A 31 1.08 -17.18 17.54
C LEU A 31 0.70 -18.65 17.29
N CYS A 32 -0.44 -18.91 16.64
CA CYS A 32 -0.88 -20.27 16.32
C CYS A 32 0.06 -21.01 15.36
N ARG A 33 0.81 -20.29 14.52
CA ARG A 33 1.71 -20.86 13.52
C ARG A 33 3.18 -20.87 13.95
N GLY A 34 3.51 -20.26 15.09
CA GLY A 34 4.88 -20.14 15.57
C GLY A 34 5.76 -19.29 14.65
N VAL A 35 5.18 -18.30 13.96
CA VAL A 35 5.91 -17.41 13.04
C VAL A 35 6.07 -16.01 13.63
N SER A 36 7.15 -15.35 13.25
CA SER A 36 7.53 -14.01 13.70
C SER A 36 7.12 -12.93 12.70
N ASN A 37 7.43 -11.65 12.96
CA ASN A 37 7.19 -10.58 11.99
C ASN A 37 8.00 -10.76 10.70
N THR A 38 9.22 -11.30 10.79
CA THR A 38 10.11 -11.45 9.63
C THR A 38 9.63 -12.51 8.64
N ASP A 39 8.70 -13.36 9.07
CA ASP A 39 8.05 -14.36 8.22
C ASP A 39 6.80 -13.81 7.51
N LEU A 40 6.35 -12.59 7.86
CA LEU A 40 5.16 -11.98 7.28
C LEU A 40 5.47 -11.27 5.97
N ILE A 41 4.64 -11.55 4.97
CA ILE A 41 4.61 -10.85 3.70
C ILE A 41 3.18 -10.38 3.46
N PHE A 42 3.00 -9.07 3.38
CA PHE A 42 1.75 -8.45 2.98
C PHE A 42 1.77 -8.20 1.47
N TYR A 43 0.77 -8.68 0.73
CA TYR A 43 0.72 -8.57 -0.72
C TYR A 43 -0.62 -7.98 -1.15
N GLY A 44 -0.61 -6.94 -1.99
CA GLY A 44 -1.86 -6.42 -2.53
C GLY A 44 -1.67 -5.40 -3.64
N SER A 45 -2.70 -5.25 -4.48
CA SER A 45 -2.77 -4.26 -5.54
C SER A 45 -3.72 -3.11 -5.19
N SER A 46 -3.51 -1.92 -5.77
CA SER A 46 -4.43 -0.78 -5.67
C SER A 46 -4.74 -0.41 -4.21
N GLY A 47 -5.99 -0.56 -3.76
CA GLY A 47 -6.37 -0.34 -2.35
C GLY A 47 -5.88 -1.44 -1.40
N GLY A 48 -5.68 -2.66 -1.90
CA GLY A 48 -4.94 -3.71 -1.20
C GLY A 48 -3.44 -3.40 -1.10
N GLY A 49 -2.88 -2.67 -2.07
CA GLY A 49 -1.51 -2.16 -2.01
C GLY A 49 -1.34 -1.14 -0.89
N TRP A 50 -2.31 -0.24 -0.69
CA TRP A 50 -2.34 0.63 0.50
C TRP A 50 -2.31 -0.19 1.79
N ALA A 51 -3.15 -1.21 1.89
CA ALA A 51 -3.23 -2.04 3.09
C ALA A 51 -1.92 -2.81 3.32
N ALA A 52 -1.32 -3.36 2.27
CA ALA A 52 -0.05 -4.07 2.37
C ALA A 52 1.05 -3.18 2.95
N LEU A 53 1.18 -1.95 2.45
CA LEU A 53 2.12 -0.96 2.97
C LEU A 53 1.80 -0.58 4.42
N LYS A 54 0.53 -0.25 4.72
CA LYS A 54 0.11 0.16 6.06
C LYS A 54 0.39 -0.92 7.12
N TYR A 55 -0.02 -2.15 6.87
CA TYR A 55 0.17 -3.22 7.86
C TYR A 55 1.65 -3.60 8.00
N ALA A 56 2.45 -3.58 6.93
CA ALA A 56 3.89 -3.80 7.08
C ALA A 56 4.60 -2.73 7.93
N LEU A 57 4.07 -1.50 8.02
CA LEU A 57 4.55 -0.48 8.96
C LEU A 57 4.22 -0.82 10.41
N LEU A 58 3.12 -1.50 10.67
CA LEU A 58 2.67 -1.91 12.01
C LEU A 58 3.36 -3.20 12.50
N PHE A 59 3.90 -4.00 11.58
CA PHE A 59 4.60 -5.25 11.89
C PHE A 59 6.10 -5.13 11.60
N GLU A 60 6.84 -4.34 12.40
CA GLU A 60 8.27 -4.10 12.20
C GLU A 60 9.06 -5.38 11.89
N GLY A 61 9.83 -5.34 10.79
CA GLY A 61 10.64 -6.46 10.30
C GLY A 61 9.96 -7.31 9.24
N SER A 62 8.68 -7.09 8.95
CA SER A 62 7.95 -7.78 7.88
C SER A 62 8.34 -7.30 6.49
N GLN A 63 7.64 -7.82 5.48
CA GLN A 63 7.74 -7.35 4.10
C GLN A 63 6.38 -6.93 3.56
N ALA A 64 6.35 -5.92 2.69
CA ALA A 64 5.20 -5.62 1.84
C ALA A 64 5.57 -5.69 0.36
N VAL A 65 4.64 -6.21 -0.44
CA VAL A 65 4.59 -6.08 -1.89
C VAL A 65 3.32 -5.33 -2.24
N ALA A 66 3.48 -4.18 -2.88
CA ALA A 66 2.40 -3.28 -3.22
C ALA A 66 2.40 -2.99 -4.72
N ILE A 67 1.33 -3.38 -5.40
CA ILE A 67 1.20 -3.25 -6.86
C ILE A 67 0.28 -2.08 -7.18
N ASN A 68 0.74 -1.12 -7.99
CA ASN A 68 0.00 0.10 -8.32
C ASN A 68 -0.69 0.75 -7.10
N PRO A 69 0.01 0.94 -5.96
CA PRO A 69 -0.65 1.21 -4.70
C PRO A 69 -1.27 2.61 -4.62
N GLN A 70 -2.41 2.68 -3.94
CA GLN A 70 -3.07 3.95 -3.62
C GLN A 70 -2.47 4.55 -2.35
N ILE A 71 -1.32 5.24 -2.45
CA ILE A 71 -0.58 5.82 -1.30
C ILE A 71 -1.41 6.77 -0.41
N ASP A 72 -2.31 7.55 -1.01
CA ASP A 72 -3.12 8.57 -0.36
C ASP A 72 -4.56 8.39 -0.86
N ILE A 73 -5.44 7.90 0.02
CA ILE A 73 -6.81 7.52 -0.35
C ILE A 73 -7.56 8.72 -0.98
N LEU A 74 -7.30 9.94 -0.51
CA LEU A 74 -8.00 11.14 -0.98
C LEU A 74 -7.59 11.55 -2.40
N LYS A 75 -6.47 11.04 -2.91
CA LYS A 75 -5.98 11.29 -4.28
C LYS A 75 -6.41 10.25 -5.29
N TYR A 76 -7.17 9.24 -4.87
CA TYR A 76 -7.64 8.20 -5.79
C TYR A 76 -8.51 8.80 -6.90
N SER A 77 -8.15 8.52 -8.15
CA SER A 77 -8.74 9.16 -9.33
C SER A 77 -10.22 8.88 -9.53
N ALA A 78 -10.73 7.76 -9.01
CA ALA A 78 -12.17 7.50 -8.94
C ALA A 78 -12.78 8.23 -7.74
N ILE A 79 -12.95 9.54 -7.90
CA ILE A 79 -13.43 10.46 -6.85
C ILE A 79 -14.76 10.03 -6.23
N GLU A 80 -15.65 9.42 -7.00
CA GLU A 80 -16.92 8.87 -6.51
C GLU A 80 -16.71 7.75 -5.49
N SER A 81 -15.68 6.92 -5.64
CA SER A 81 -15.33 5.89 -4.67
C SER A 81 -14.84 6.51 -3.36
N VAL A 82 -14.03 7.58 -3.45
CA VAL A 82 -13.58 8.35 -2.28
C VAL A 82 -14.77 8.98 -1.57
N ASN A 83 -15.65 9.66 -2.29
CA ASN A 83 -16.84 10.30 -1.72
C ASN A 83 -17.77 9.28 -1.04
N LYS A 84 -18.01 8.13 -1.67
CA LYS A 84 -18.78 7.05 -1.06
C LYS A 84 -18.14 6.55 0.22
N PHE A 85 -16.82 6.34 0.24
CA PHE A 85 -16.12 5.93 1.45
C PHE A 85 -16.22 6.98 2.56
N LEU A 86 -16.00 8.25 2.25
CA LEU A 86 -16.14 9.31 3.24
C LEU A 86 -17.57 9.39 3.78
N ASN A 87 -18.58 9.22 2.91
CA ASN A 87 -19.98 9.19 3.31
C ASN A 87 -20.32 8.02 4.24
N TYR A 88 -19.92 6.79 3.88
CA TYR A 88 -20.31 5.59 4.63
C TYR A 88 -19.41 5.27 5.82
N SER A 89 -18.13 5.60 5.74
CA SER A 89 -17.12 5.19 6.73
C SER A 89 -16.59 6.36 7.55
N CYS A 90 -16.68 7.58 7.03
CA CYS A 90 -16.16 8.78 7.67
C CYS A 90 -17.25 9.82 7.97
N LYS A 91 -18.46 9.38 8.33
CA LYS A 91 -19.55 10.26 8.78
C LYS A 91 -19.88 11.43 7.83
N GLY A 92 -19.62 11.28 6.53
CA GLY A 92 -19.91 12.33 5.55
C GLY A 92 -18.90 13.47 5.49
N LEU A 93 -17.69 13.31 6.05
CA LEU A 93 -16.63 14.32 5.91
C LEU A 93 -16.38 14.67 4.44
N THR A 94 -16.19 15.95 4.15
CA THR A 94 -15.63 16.38 2.87
C THR A 94 -14.15 15.99 2.78
N ILE A 95 -13.57 16.00 1.59
CA ILE A 95 -12.13 15.73 1.39
C ILE A 95 -11.25 16.66 2.23
N SER A 96 -11.61 17.96 2.29
CA SER A 96 -10.85 18.94 3.06
C SER A 96 -10.93 18.69 4.58
N GLU A 97 -12.09 18.28 5.08
CA GLU A 97 -12.25 17.95 6.49
C GLU A 97 -11.53 16.63 6.80
N ALA A 98 -11.65 15.63 5.94
CA ALA A 98 -10.97 14.35 6.08
C ALA A 98 -9.43 14.51 6.13
N GLU A 99 -8.84 15.32 5.24
CA GLU A 99 -7.41 15.60 5.26
C GLU A 99 -6.97 16.25 6.59
N LYS A 100 -7.79 17.16 7.12
CA LYS A 100 -7.49 17.88 8.36
C LYS A 100 -7.66 17.03 9.62
N GLU A 101 -8.73 16.25 9.68
CA GLU A 101 -9.16 15.54 10.89
C GLU A 101 -8.55 14.14 11.00
N ILE A 102 -8.40 13.46 9.87
CA ILE A 102 -7.98 12.04 9.82
C ILE A 102 -6.93 11.78 8.74
N GLY A 103 -6.26 12.81 8.21
CA GLY A 103 -5.30 12.67 7.10
C GLY A 103 -4.22 11.63 7.37
N GLU A 104 -3.70 11.54 8.60
CA GLU A 104 -2.68 10.52 8.99
C GLU A 104 -3.18 9.07 8.85
N ARG A 105 -4.49 8.86 9.00
CA ARG A 105 -5.12 7.55 8.80
C ARG A 105 -5.26 7.19 7.33
N LEU A 106 -5.33 8.18 6.44
CA LEU A 106 -5.68 8.01 5.03
C LEU A 106 -4.46 7.93 4.08
N LYS A 107 -3.26 8.27 4.58
CA LYS A 107 -2.03 8.30 3.77
C LYS A 107 -0.91 7.46 4.36
N ILE A 108 -0.10 6.87 3.49
CA ILE A 108 1.18 6.28 3.89
C ILE A 108 2.19 7.40 4.08
N SER A 109 2.66 7.56 5.31
CA SER A 109 3.68 8.54 5.69
C SER A 109 5.04 8.16 5.10
N PRO A 110 5.67 9.02 4.27
CA PRO A 110 7.01 8.75 3.75
C PRO A 110 8.06 8.62 4.87
N ASP A 111 7.88 9.36 5.95
CA ASP A 111 8.83 9.38 7.05
C ASP A 111 8.75 8.06 7.86
N ASP A 112 7.55 7.52 8.08
CA ASP A 112 7.38 6.20 8.72
C ASP A 112 7.92 5.09 7.84
N PHE A 113 7.65 5.18 6.54
CA PHE A 113 8.22 4.28 5.53
C PHE A 113 9.75 4.26 5.57
N GLN A 114 10.38 5.43 5.67
CA GLN A 114 11.85 5.54 5.73
C GLN A 114 12.46 5.06 7.05
N ARG A 115 11.73 5.18 8.17
CA ARG A 115 12.19 4.76 9.50
C ARG A 115 11.94 3.29 9.80
N SER A 116 10.99 2.67 9.11
CA SER A 116 10.62 1.29 9.34
C SER A 116 11.78 0.32 9.13
N LYS A 117 11.77 -0.77 9.90
CA LYS A 117 12.67 -1.93 9.74
C LYS A 117 12.11 -2.96 8.75
N SER A 118 10.86 -2.79 8.33
CA SER A 118 10.24 -3.62 7.30
C SER A 118 10.81 -3.27 5.93
N THR A 119 10.69 -4.19 4.98
CA THR A 119 11.11 -3.98 3.58
C THR A 119 9.89 -3.84 2.70
N PHE A 120 9.95 -2.89 1.77
CA PHE A 120 8.85 -2.59 0.87
C PHE A 120 9.29 -2.80 -0.58
N ILE A 121 8.52 -3.58 -1.32
CA ILE A 121 8.60 -3.71 -2.77
C ILE A 121 7.37 -3.01 -3.35
N ILE A 122 7.58 -1.98 -4.16
CA ILE A 122 6.51 -1.26 -4.84
C ILE A 122 6.64 -1.53 -6.34
N ALA A 123 5.68 -2.24 -6.93
CA ALA A 123 5.63 -2.40 -8.37
C ALA A 123 4.62 -1.40 -8.95
N GLN A 124 5.05 -0.61 -9.93
CA GLN A 124 4.22 0.43 -10.52
C GLN A 124 4.28 0.36 -12.05
N ASN A 125 3.11 0.19 -12.65
CA ASN A 125 2.93 0.32 -14.09
C ASN A 125 2.89 1.81 -14.47
N ILE A 126 3.73 2.23 -15.41
CA ILE A 126 3.71 3.62 -15.91
C ILE A 126 2.48 3.93 -16.78
N LYS A 127 1.81 2.91 -17.32
CA LYS A 127 0.54 3.06 -18.06
C LYS A 127 -0.67 3.23 -17.15
N ASP A 128 -0.53 2.97 -15.85
CA ASP A 128 -1.48 3.41 -14.84
C ASP A 128 -1.22 4.87 -14.47
N THR A 129 -1.45 5.76 -15.45
CA THR A 129 -1.05 7.17 -15.37
C THR A 129 -1.52 7.88 -14.10
N PRO A 130 -2.77 7.71 -13.61
CA PRO A 130 -3.19 8.36 -12.38
C PRO A 130 -2.42 7.87 -11.15
N HIS A 131 -2.25 6.56 -10.95
CA HIS A 131 -1.50 6.05 -9.79
C HIS A 131 -0.01 6.38 -9.89
N TYR A 132 0.57 6.25 -11.08
CA TYR A 132 1.95 6.62 -11.31
C TYR A 132 2.23 8.09 -10.96
N ARG A 133 1.39 9.01 -11.47
CA ARG A 133 1.57 10.46 -11.28
C ARG A 133 1.20 10.93 -9.88
N ASP A 134 0.06 10.50 -9.36
CA ASP A 134 -0.53 11.11 -8.15
C ASP A 134 -0.13 10.38 -6.85
N HIS A 135 0.29 9.12 -6.97
CA HIS A 135 0.66 8.28 -5.83
C HIS A 135 2.14 7.90 -5.84
N PHE A 136 2.63 7.23 -6.89
CA PHE A 136 3.98 6.69 -6.90
C PHE A 136 5.06 7.77 -6.97
N LEU A 137 5.03 8.65 -7.98
CA LEU A 137 6.08 9.66 -8.17
C LEU A 137 6.25 10.59 -6.95
N PRO A 138 5.19 11.17 -6.35
CA PRO A 138 5.32 12.05 -5.19
C PRO A 138 5.83 11.32 -3.94
N PHE A 139 5.57 10.02 -3.83
CA PHE A 139 6.00 9.20 -2.71
C PHE A 139 7.45 8.73 -2.89
N TRP A 140 7.76 8.07 -4.01
CA TRP A 140 9.06 7.43 -4.23
C TRP A 140 10.21 8.42 -4.42
N SER A 141 9.92 9.61 -4.98
CA SER A 141 10.90 10.70 -5.11
C SER A 141 11.46 11.20 -3.76
N ARG A 142 10.83 10.85 -2.64
CA ARG A 142 11.36 11.10 -1.29
C ARG A 142 12.57 10.23 -0.94
N PHE A 143 12.75 9.08 -1.63
CA PHE A 143 13.73 8.06 -1.27
C PHE A 143 14.73 7.73 -2.37
N SER A 144 14.41 8.06 -3.63
CA SER A 144 15.26 7.84 -4.80
C SER A 144 15.22 9.06 -5.71
N LEU A 145 16.37 9.40 -6.30
CA LEU A 145 16.45 10.48 -7.28
C LEU A 145 15.62 10.11 -8.53
N GLU A 146 14.68 10.97 -8.90
CA GLU A 146 13.88 10.91 -10.13
C GLU A 146 12.81 9.81 -10.23
N GLY A 147 12.41 9.17 -9.12
CA GLY A 147 11.30 8.22 -9.15
C GLY A 147 11.58 6.96 -9.98
N LYS A 148 12.87 6.61 -10.17
CA LYS A 148 13.30 5.49 -11.01
C LYS A 148 13.12 4.15 -10.30
N GLU A 149 13.04 3.09 -11.11
CA GLU A 149 13.25 1.72 -10.66
C GLU A 149 14.56 1.58 -9.88
N GLY A 150 14.54 0.71 -8.88
CA GLY A 150 15.72 0.34 -8.12
C GLY A 150 15.52 0.46 -6.62
N TRP A 151 16.64 0.35 -5.92
CA TRP A 151 16.69 0.47 -4.47
C TRP A 151 16.58 1.92 -4.01
N ASP A 152 15.95 2.12 -2.85
CA ASP A 152 16.01 3.39 -2.13
C ASP A 152 17.43 3.71 -1.64
N ASN A 153 17.64 4.94 -1.15
CA ASN A 153 18.94 5.40 -0.66
C ASN A 153 19.55 4.53 0.45
N LYS A 154 18.74 3.77 1.19
CA LYS A 154 19.19 2.85 2.26
C LYS A 154 19.38 1.41 1.77
N LYS A 155 19.01 1.11 0.52
CA LYS A 155 18.97 -0.25 -0.04
C LYS A 155 18.10 -1.21 0.78
N MET A 156 17.04 -0.68 1.37
CA MET A 156 16.07 -1.44 2.14
C MET A 156 14.76 -1.65 1.38
N ASN A 157 14.44 -0.75 0.46
CA ASN A 157 13.18 -0.73 -0.29
C ASN A 157 13.46 -0.75 -1.79
N TYR A 158 12.57 -1.35 -2.58
CA TYR A 158 12.75 -1.45 -4.03
C TYR A 158 11.51 -1.02 -4.78
N ALA A 159 11.67 -0.17 -5.79
CA ALA A 159 10.63 0.11 -6.77
C ALA A 159 10.89 -0.68 -8.05
N ILE A 160 9.88 -1.39 -8.54
CA ILE A 160 9.84 -1.98 -9.88
C ILE A 160 8.99 -1.06 -10.73
N VAL A 161 9.54 -0.51 -11.81
CA VAL A 161 8.78 0.38 -12.70
C VAL A 161 8.71 -0.28 -14.06
N TYR A 162 7.49 -0.66 -14.46
CA TYR A 162 7.26 -1.42 -15.67
C TYR A 162 6.29 -0.72 -16.62
N ASP A 163 6.39 -1.03 -17.91
CA ASP A 163 5.49 -0.56 -18.96
C ASP A 163 4.69 -1.75 -19.49
N HIS A 164 3.40 -1.80 -19.18
CA HIS A 164 2.53 -2.87 -19.62
C HIS A 164 1.13 -2.36 -19.97
N GLU A 165 0.53 -2.91 -21.03
CA GLU A 165 -0.77 -2.48 -21.56
C GLU A 165 -1.97 -2.71 -20.62
N SER A 166 -1.78 -3.55 -19.59
CA SER A 166 -2.80 -3.79 -18.56
C SER A 166 -3.19 -2.55 -17.76
N GLY A 167 -2.41 -1.46 -17.82
CA GLY A 167 -2.68 -0.23 -17.08
C GLY A 167 -2.81 -0.49 -15.57
N HIS A 168 -3.98 -0.16 -14.99
CA HIS A 168 -4.30 -0.37 -13.58
C HIS A 168 -4.56 -1.85 -13.20
N GLY A 169 -4.48 -2.78 -14.16
CA GLY A 169 -4.58 -4.21 -13.88
C GLY A 169 -3.47 -4.73 -12.96
N GLY A 170 -3.57 -6.01 -12.62
CA GLY A 170 -2.51 -6.71 -11.89
C GLY A 170 -1.18 -6.67 -12.63
N GLU A 171 -0.12 -6.96 -11.89
CA GLU A 171 1.21 -7.14 -12.41
C GLU A 171 1.26 -8.30 -13.42
N PRO A 172 2.05 -8.19 -14.50
CA PRO A 172 2.25 -9.30 -15.43
C PRO A 172 3.14 -10.40 -14.79
N GLU A 173 3.15 -11.58 -15.40
CA GLU A 173 3.82 -12.77 -14.87
C GLU A 173 5.33 -12.55 -14.65
N GLU A 174 5.98 -11.77 -15.51
CA GLU A 174 7.40 -11.45 -15.40
C GLU A 174 7.69 -10.60 -14.16
N VAL A 175 6.83 -9.62 -13.86
CA VAL A 175 6.95 -8.79 -12.66
C VAL A 175 6.66 -9.62 -11.42
N PHE A 176 5.64 -10.48 -11.46
CA PHE A 176 5.35 -11.40 -10.36
C PHE A 176 6.54 -12.35 -10.08
N SER A 177 7.12 -12.94 -11.13
CA SER A 177 8.27 -13.84 -11.02
C SER A 177 9.48 -13.11 -10.42
N PHE A 178 9.75 -11.89 -10.88
CA PHE A 178 10.83 -11.08 -10.32
C PHE A 178 10.62 -10.76 -8.82
N ILE A 179 9.38 -10.45 -8.42
CA ILE A 179 9.03 -10.25 -7.00
C ILE A 179 9.26 -11.53 -6.20
N GLN A 180 8.88 -12.69 -6.73
CA GLN A 180 9.10 -13.98 -6.06
C GLN A 180 10.59 -14.25 -5.84
N ASP A 181 11.43 -13.99 -6.84
CA ASP A 181 12.88 -14.13 -6.73
C ASP A 181 13.46 -13.22 -5.63
N MET A 182 13.01 -11.97 -5.58
CA MET A 182 13.41 -11.02 -4.51
C MET A 182 13.00 -11.52 -3.12
N ILE A 183 11.78 -12.02 -2.97
CA ILE A 183 11.28 -12.58 -1.70
C ILE A 183 12.13 -13.79 -1.29
N ASN A 184 12.43 -14.68 -2.23
CA ASN A 184 13.17 -15.91 -1.96
C ASN A 184 14.64 -15.64 -1.62
N ALA A 185 15.29 -14.71 -2.31
CA ALA A 185 16.67 -14.31 -2.03
C ALA A 185 16.86 -13.80 -0.60
N ARG A 186 15.84 -13.13 -0.03
CA ARG A 186 15.88 -12.62 1.35
C ARG A 186 15.79 -13.72 2.41
N LYS A 187 15.13 -14.84 2.14
CA LYS A 187 15.03 -15.95 3.10
C LYS A 187 16.35 -16.71 3.31
N ILE A 188 17.33 -16.47 2.44
CA ILE A 188 18.61 -17.20 2.40
C ILE A 188 19.76 -16.39 3.03
N GLY A 189 19.56 -15.10 3.31
CA GLY A 189 20.53 -14.20 3.95
C GLY A 189 20.27 -14.02 5.44
#